data_AF-A0A2D6P6M1-F1
#
_entry.id   AF-A0A2D6P6M1-F1
#
_cell.length_a   1.000
_cell.length_b   1.000
_cell.length_c   1.000
_cell.angle_alpha   90.00
_cell.angle_beta   90.00
_cell.angle_gamma   90.00
#
_symmetry.space_group_name_H-M   'P 1'
#
loop_
_entity.id
_entity.type
_entity.pdbx_description
1 polymer ?
#
loop_
_entity_poly.entity_id
_entity_poly.type
_entity_poly.pdbx_seq_one_letter_code
_entity_poly.pdbx_strand_id
1 'polypeptide(L)' 'MIKVEGHSNLYRDENTGAIVNCDSAGYDQYVNSLTQKNLRKRELDEIKKDIDEIKTLLKELTKK' A
#
# COMPACT_ATOMS: atom_id res chain seq x y z
N MET A 1 26.85 -14.98 6.90
CA MET A 1 25.90 -14.94 5.76
C MET A 1 26.70 -14.84 4.47
N ILE A 2 26.46 -15.72 3.52
CA ILE A 2 27.21 -15.83 2.25
C ILE A 2 26.39 -15.21 1.13
N LYS A 3 26.96 -14.26 0.38
CA LYS A 3 26.25 -13.64 -0.75
C LYS A 3 25.97 -14.69 -1.84
N VAL A 4 24.75 -14.70 -2.39
CA VAL A 4 24.39 -15.59 -3.50
C VAL A 4 24.95 -15.02 -4.80
N GLU A 5 25.64 -15.85 -5.58
CA GLU A 5 26.20 -15.44 -6.88
C GLU A 5 25.11 -14.97 -7.85
N GLY A 6 25.38 -13.91 -8.61
CA GLY A 6 24.43 -13.32 -9.57
C GLY A 6 23.31 -12.48 -8.95
N HIS A 7 23.19 -12.41 -7.62
CA HIS A 7 22.14 -11.64 -6.95
C HIS A 7 22.73 -10.61 -5.97
N SER A 8 22.30 -9.35 -6.08
CA SER A 8 22.81 -8.27 -5.23
C SER A 8 22.26 -8.33 -3.80
N ASN A 9 20.99 -8.74 -3.66
CA ASN A 9 20.23 -8.60 -2.42
C ASN A 9 19.93 -9.94 -1.74
N LEU A 10 20.43 -11.07 -2.27
CA LEU A 10 20.18 -12.39 -1.71
C LEU A 10 21.41 -12.91 -0.93
N TYR A 11 21.16 -13.40 0.28
CA TYR A 11 22.17 -13.90 1.19
C TYR A 11 21.77 -15.28 1.72
N ARG A 12 22.72 -16.21 1.76
CA ARG A 12 22.56 -17.53 2.36
C ARG A 12 22.95 -17.47 3.84
N ASP A 13 22.06 -17.91 4.71
CA ASP A 13 22.36 -18.15 6.12
C ASP A 13 23.29 -19.37 6.25
N GLU A 14 24.34 -19.24 7.05
CA GLU A 14 25.36 -20.27 7.26
C GLU A 14 24.88 -21.39 8.19
N ASN A 15 23.95 -21.09 9.09
CA ASN A 15 23.46 -22.06 10.08
C ASN A 15 22.35 -22.94 9.52
N THR A 16 21.50 -22.37 8.67
CA THR A 16 20.27 -23.02 8.17
C THR A 16 20.34 -23.33 6.67
N GLY A 17 21.25 -22.69 5.93
CA GLY A 17 21.34 -22.80 4.48
C GLY A 17 20.23 -22.05 3.72
N ALA A 18 19.31 -21.37 4.43
CA ALA A 18 18.20 -20.63 3.84
C ALA A 18 18.68 -19.40 3.04
N ILE A 19 18.00 -19.07 1.95
CA ILE A 19 18.25 -17.86 1.17
C ILE A 19 17.29 -16.77 1.64
N VAL A 20 17.86 -15.65 2.07
CA VAL A 20 17.15 -14.49 2.61
C VAL A 20 17.34 -13.31 1.67
N ASN A 21 16.24 -12.63 1.37
CA ASN A 21 16.28 -11.35 0.67
C ASN A 21 16.50 -10.24 1.70
N CYS A 22 17.58 -9.48 1.52
CA CYS A 22 17.97 -8.36 2.37
C CYS A 22 17.72 -7.00 1.70
N ASP A 23 16.90 -6.95 0.64
CA ASP A 23 16.48 -5.71 -0.01
C ASP A 23 15.45 -4.95 0.84
N SER A 24 15.92 -4.28 1.88
CA SER A 24 15.08 -3.42 2.70
C SER A 24 14.49 -2.25 1.90
N ALA A 25 15.28 -1.66 1.00
CA ALA A 25 14.84 -0.52 0.19
C ALA A 25 13.68 -0.88 -0.76
N GLY A 26 13.79 -2.00 -1.47
CA GLY A 26 12.73 -2.50 -2.34
C GLY A 26 11.46 -2.89 -1.57
N TYR A 27 11.63 -3.50 -0.39
CA TYR A 27 10.52 -3.80 0.51
C TYR A 27 9.81 -2.53 0.99
N ASP A 28 10.56 -1.54 1.48
CA ASP A 28 10.02 -0.27 1.97
C ASP A 28 9.29 0.49 0.85
N GLN A 29 9.85 0.49 -0.36
CA GLN A 29 9.19 1.09 -1.53
C GLN A 29 7.85 0.40 -1.84
N TYR A 30 7.79 -0.93 -1.77
CA TYR A 30 6.55 -1.67 -1.97
C TYR A 30 5.50 -1.34 -0.90
N VAL A 31 5.89 -1.35 0.38
CA VAL A 31 5.00 -1.02 1.50
C VAL A 31 4.47 0.41 1.38
N ASN A 32 5.33 1.35 1.00
CA ASN A 32 4.94 2.75 0.76
C ASN A 32 3.94 2.84 -0.39
N SER A 33 4.18 2.16 -1.52
CA SER A 33 3.25 2.13 -2.65
C SER A 33 1.89 1.56 -2.27
N LEU A 34 1.87 0.46 -1.51
CA LEU A 34 0.64 -0.14 -0.99
C LEU A 34 -0.13 0.81 -0.07
N THR A 35 0.59 1.48 0.82
CA THR A 35 0.01 2.47 1.74
C THR A 35 -0.63 3.63 0.98
N GLN A 36 0.06 4.18 -0.02
CA GLN A 36 -0.46 5.27 -0.85
C GLN A 36 -1.67 4.85 -1.68
N LYS A 37 -1.68 3.62 -2.20
CA LYS A 37 -2.85 3.07 -2.89
C LYS A 37 -4.06 2.98 -1.96
N ASN A 38 -3.86 2.53 -0.74
CA ASN A 38 -4.94 2.43 0.26
C ASN A 38 -5.44 3.81 0.69
N LEU A 39 -4.55 4.77 0.88
CA LEU A 39 -4.92 6.15 1.22
C LEU A 39 -5.80 6.77 0.13
N ARG A 40 -5.36 6.70 -1.13
CA ARG A 40 -6.14 7.20 -2.29
C ARG A 40 -7.50 6.53 -2.39
N LYS A 41 -7.60 5.23 -2.09
CA LYS A 41 -8.89 4.53 -2.07
C LYS A 41 -9.81 5.07 -0.99
N ARG A 42 -9.30 5.30 0.22
CA ARG A 42 -10.09 5.88 1.32
C ARG A 42 -10.58 7.29 0.97
N GLU A 43 -9.70 8.14 0.44
CA GLU A 43 -10.07 9.49 0.01
C GLU A 43 -11.20 9.46 -1.03
N LEU A 44 -11.15 8.55 -2.01
CA LEU A 44 -12.23 8.39 -2.99
C LEU A 44 -13.54 7.92 -2.36
N ASP A 45 -13.47 7.02 -1.37
CA ASP A 45 -14.66 6.52 -0.68
C ASP A 45 -15.28 7.61 0.23
N GLU A 46 -14.46 8.45 0.86
CA GLU A 46 -14.92 9.64 1.60
C GLU A 46 -15.59 10.65 0.68
N ILE A 47 -14.96 11.00 -0.45
CA ILE A 47 -15.56 11.93 -1.43
C ILE A 47 -16.91 11.42 -1.94
N LYS A 48 -17.04 10.12 -2.21
CA LYS A 48 -18.33 9.55 -2.61
C LYS A 48 -19.40 9.71 -1.54
N LYS A 49 -19.03 9.48 -0.27
CA LYS A 49 -19.93 9.63 0.86
C LYS A 49 -20.41 11.08 0.98
N ASP A 50 -19.49 12.04 0.89
CA ASP A 50 -19.82 13.47 0.95
C ASP A 50 -20.74 13.87 -0.21
N ILE A 51 -20.50 13.34 -1.40
CA ILE A 51 -21.35 13.57 -2.58
C ILE A 51 -22.77 12.98 -2.38
N ASP A 52 -22.90 11.80 -1.77
CA ASP A 52 -24.19 11.20 -1.46
C ASP A 52 -24.95 11.98 -0.37
N GLU A 53 -24.23 12.53 0.61
CA GLU A 53 -24.80 13.43 1.62
C GLU A 53 -25.31 14.73 0.98
N ILE A 54 -24.50 15.40 0.14
CA ILE A 54 -24.92 16.60 -0.60
C ILE A 54 -26.16 16.31 -1.44
N LYS A 55 -26.20 15.18 -2.16
CA LYS A 55 -27.38 14.77 -2.94
C LYS A 55 -28.63 14.62 -2.06
N THR A 56 -28.47 14.12 -0.85
CA THR A 56 -29.58 13.96 0.11
C THR A 56 -30.08 15.31 0.59
N LEU A 57 -29.18 16.20 1.03
CA LEU A 57 -29.52 17.55 1.47
C LEU A 57 -30.22 18.36 0.36
N LEU A 58 -29.74 18.26 -0.89
CA LEU A 58 -30.38 18.91 -2.04
C LEU A 58 -31.81 18.40 -2.27
N LYS A 59 -32.05 17.08 -2.17
CA LYS A 59 -33.39 16.51 -2.29
C LYS A 59 -34.34 17.03 -1.21
N GLU A 60 -33.86 17.18 0.03
CA GLU A 60 -34.65 17.73 1.13
C GLU A 60 -35.03 19.19 0.88
N LEU A 61 -34.11 20.01 0.35
CA LEU A 61 -34.39 21.39 -0.02
C LEU A 61 -35.45 21.50 -1.11
N THR A 62 -35.44 20.60 -2.10
CA THR A 62 -36.43 20.59 -3.20
C THR A 62 -37.81 20.05 -2.80
N LYS A 63 -37.97 19.48 -1.59
CA LYS A 63 -39.24 18.96 -1.08
C LYS A 63 -40.06 20.00 -0.30
N LYS A 64 -39.56 21.23 -0.16
CA LYS A 64 -40.31 22.41 0.30
C LYS A 64 -40.88 23.17 -0.89
#